data_AF-A0A5A7X276-F1
#
_entry.id   AF-A0A5A7X276-F1
#
_cell.length_a   1.000
_cell.length_b   1.000
_cell.length_c   1.000
_cell.angle_alpha   90.00
_cell.angle_beta   90.00
_cell.angle_gamma   90.00
#
_symmetry.space_group_name_H-M   'P 1'
#
loop_
_entity.id
_entity.type
_entity.pdbx_description
1 polymer ?
#
loop_
_entity_poly.entity_id
_entity_poly.type
_entity_poly.pdbx_seq_one_letter_code
_entity_poly.pdbx_strand_id
1 'polypeptide(L)'
;MTWPPGDPNQPQGQPYQQPYQQPYQQPYQQSGPPPPPPMPYQQVPYGDPYAQPYATPPKKSHKGLIITLVVIGVILLLGVGAAVFVVAKIAKDNVIATDLKVGDCITEIPTSTRVLTLPTVECAQPHGGEVYAVLTMPDGAYPGASVIDDWQNKCPDELQSFSPAAMEDDTVGVFVLYPTQETWNQGDRAVTCIATLEPKRAGSIKG
;
A
#
# COMPACT_ATOMS: atom_id res chain seq x y z
N MET A 1 -14.26 5.00 -61.82
CA MET A 1 -14.74 5.89 -60.73
C MET A 1 -16.25 5.71 -60.65
N THR A 2 -16.91 5.25 -59.60
CA THR A 2 -16.58 4.56 -58.33
C THR A 2 -17.94 4.46 -57.64
N TRP A 3 -18.50 3.25 -57.47
CA TRP A 3 -19.72 3.02 -56.70
C TRP A 3 -19.36 2.59 -55.25
N PRO A 4 -20.27 2.80 -54.28
CA PRO A 4 -19.97 3.17 -52.89
C PRO A 4 -19.80 2.00 -51.90
N PRO A 5 -19.40 2.32 -50.65
CA PRO A 5 -19.09 1.34 -49.58
C PRO A 5 -20.33 0.62 -49.01
N GLY A 6 -20.08 -0.56 -48.45
CA GLY A 6 -21.07 -1.49 -47.91
C GLY A 6 -21.73 -1.07 -46.61
N ASP A 7 -22.87 -1.69 -46.33
CA ASP A 7 -23.69 -1.51 -45.13
C ASP A 7 -23.39 -2.60 -44.08
N PRO A 8 -23.05 -2.22 -42.84
CA PRO A 8 -22.74 -3.11 -41.74
C PRO A 8 -23.94 -3.25 -40.78
N ASN A 9 -24.96 -4.07 -41.09
CA ASN A 9 -25.89 -4.60 -40.08
C ASN A 9 -26.97 -5.52 -40.69
N GLN A 10 -26.77 -6.85 -40.73
CA GLN A 10 -27.89 -7.76 -40.46
C GLN A 10 -27.46 -9.07 -39.79
N PRO A 11 -28.24 -9.59 -38.82
CA PRO A 11 -27.83 -10.63 -37.89
C PRO A 11 -28.31 -12.04 -38.28
N GLN A 12 -27.48 -12.98 -37.84
CA GLN A 12 -27.66 -14.41 -37.55
C GLN A 12 -29.04 -15.07 -37.79
N GLY A 13 -29.02 -16.11 -38.62
CA GLY A 13 -30.02 -17.18 -38.64
C GLY A 13 -29.36 -18.57 -38.68
N GLN A 14 -29.41 -19.29 -37.56
CA GLN A 14 -29.46 -20.77 -37.52
C GLN A 14 -30.83 -21.22 -38.11
N PRO A 15 -31.22 -22.51 -38.28
CA PRO A 15 -30.67 -23.74 -37.68
C PRO A 15 -30.76 -25.02 -38.57
N TYR A 16 -30.37 -26.14 -37.95
CA TYR A 16 -30.84 -27.53 -38.12
C TYR A 16 -29.94 -28.57 -38.80
N GLN A 17 -29.77 -29.65 -38.02
CA GLN A 17 -29.26 -30.98 -38.32
C GLN A 17 -30.12 -31.69 -39.37
N GLN A 18 -29.56 -32.68 -40.10
CA GLN A 18 -30.10 -34.06 -40.19
C GLN A 18 -29.29 -35.00 -41.12
N PRO A 19 -29.54 -36.34 -41.15
CA PRO A 19 -28.50 -37.36 -41.03
C PRO A 19 -28.27 -38.18 -42.31
N TYR A 20 -27.28 -39.10 -42.24
CA TYR A 20 -27.09 -40.37 -42.96
C TYR A 20 -27.88 -40.65 -44.27
N GLN A 21 -27.18 -41.13 -45.32
CA GLN A 21 -27.17 -42.57 -45.72
C GLN A 21 -26.33 -42.85 -46.98
N GLN A 22 -25.83 -44.08 -47.04
CA GLN A 22 -25.02 -44.70 -48.10
C GLN A 22 -25.75 -44.89 -49.44
N PRO A 23 -24.98 -45.07 -50.55
CA PRO A 23 -25.43 -45.89 -51.66
C PRO A 23 -24.58 -47.16 -51.87
N TYR A 24 -25.30 -48.29 -51.83
CA TYR A 24 -25.14 -49.60 -52.47
C TYR A 24 -23.90 -49.92 -53.33
N GLN A 25 -23.31 -51.10 -53.08
CA GLN A 25 -22.43 -51.81 -54.03
C GLN A 25 -23.20 -52.91 -54.78
N GLN A 26 -23.01 -52.96 -56.10
CA GLN A 26 -23.42 -54.06 -56.99
C GLN A 26 -22.22 -54.98 -57.31
N PRO A 27 -22.43 -56.28 -57.58
CA PRO A 27 -21.36 -57.28 -57.54
C PRO A 27 -20.97 -57.80 -58.93
N TYR A 28 -19.68 -57.89 -59.26
CA TYR A 28 -19.18 -58.82 -60.29
C TYR A 28 -17.77 -59.34 -59.94
N GLN A 29 -17.58 -60.65 -60.13
CA GLN A 29 -16.36 -61.40 -59.82
C GLN A 29 -15.33 -61.40 -60.96
N GLN A 30 -14.07 -61.51 -60.53
CA GLN A 30 -12.94 -62.26 -61.12
C GLN A 30 -12.30 -61.81 -62.45
N SER A 31 -11.13 -61.18 -62.31
CA SER A 31 -9.90 -61.54 -63.04
C SER A 31 -8.70 -60.98 -62.27
N GLY A 32 -7.81 -61.84 -61.77
CA GLY A 32 -6.61 -61.40 -61.03
C GLY A 32 -5.53 -60.83 -61.95
N PRO A 33 -4.84 -59.73 -61.59
CA PRO A 33 -3.73 -59.18 -62.37
C PRO A 33 -2.43 -60.01 -62.23
N PRO A 34 -1.54 -59.98 -63.24
CA PRO A 34 -0.27 -60.70 -63.26
C PRO A 34 0.73 -60.18 -62.21
N PRO A 35 1.76 -60.97 -61.83
CA PRO A 35 2.75 -60.55 -60.84
C PRO A 35 3.58 -59.34 -61.32
N PRO A 36 4.06 -58.48 -60.40
CA PRO A 36 4.80 -57.28 -60.73
C PRO A 36 6.22 -57.56 -61.27
N PRO A 37 6.78 -56.67 -62.09
CA PRO A 37 8.15 -56.79 -62.58
C PRO A 37 9.18 -56.59 -61.46
N PRO A 38 10.39 -57.17 -61.57
CA PRO A 38 11.45 -56.98 -60.58
C PRO A 38 11.93 -55.53 -60.55
N MET A 39 12.07 -54.98 -59.33
CA MET A 39 12.52 -53.61 -59.07
C MET A 39 14.02 -53.44 -59.41
N PRO A 40 14.46 -52.24 -59.86
CA PRO A 40 15.87 -51.97 -60.07
C PRO A 40 16.61 -51.93 -58.73
N TYR A 41 17.78 -52.55 -58.67
CA TYR A 41 18.65 -52.51 -57.49
C TYR A 41 18.99 -51.05 -57.15
N GLN A 42 18.51 -50.58 -55.99
CA GLN A 42 18.98 -49.34 -55.39
C GLN A 42 20.42 -49.57 -54.90
N GLN A 43 21.37 -48.79 -55.42
CA GLN A 43 22.70 -48.70 -54.83
C GLN A 43 22.56 -48.07 -53.44
N VAL A 44 22.86 -48.83 -52.41
CA VAL A 44 23.01 -48.31 -51.04
C VAL A 44 24.32 -47.51 -51.02
N PRO A 45 24.33 -46.23 -50.64
CA PRO A 45 25.57 -45.51 -50.41
C PRO A 45 26.32 -46.25 -49.30
N TYR A 46 27.55 -46.68 -49.57
CA TYR A 46 28.41 -47.30 -48.58
C TYR A 46 28.64 -46.28 -47.45
N GLY A 47 27.97 -46.50 -46.32
CA GLY A 47 28.12 -45.68 -45.12
C GLY A 47 29.50 -45.91 -44.49
N ASP A 48 30.17 -44.82 -44.18
CA ASP A 48 31.48 -44.82 -43.54
C ASP A 48 31.36 -45.43 -42.11
N PRO A 49 32.02 -46.54 -41.78
CA PRO A 49 31.85 -47.24 -40.49
C PRO A 49 32.30 -46.44 -39.26
N TYR A 50 32.84 -45.22 -39.45
CA TYR A 50 33.42 -44.40 -38.39
C TYR A 50 32.64 -43.11 -38.09
N ALA A 51 31.41 -42.96 -38.58
CA ALA A 51 30.58 -41.81 -38.23
C ALA A 51 30.27 -41.81 -36.71
N GLN A 52 31.04 -41.03 -35.94
CA GLN A 52 30.86 -40.85 -34.50
C GLN A 52 29.53 -40.12 -34.24
N PRO A 53 28.76 -40.53 -33.22
CA PRO A 53 27.53 -39.83 -32.86
C PRO A 53 27.87 -38.39 -32.45
N TYR A 54 27.20 -37.41 -33.06
CA TYR A 54 27.33 -36.01 -32.68
C TYR A 54 26.96 -35.87 -31.21
N ALA A 55 27.93 -35.52 -30.37
CA ALA A 55 27.66 -35.21 -28.96
C ALA A 55 26.66 -34.05 -28.92
N THR A 56 25.48 -34.27 -28.33
CA THR A 56 24.49 -33.21 -28.13
C THR A 56 25.13 -32.07 -27.34
N PRO A 57 24.99 -30.81 -27.77
CA PRO A 57 25.60 -29.69 -27.06
C PRO A 57 25.10 -29.66 -25.60
N PRO A 58 25.99 -29.41 -24.63
CA PRO A 58 25.63 -29.47 -23.22
C PRO A 58 24.52 -28.45 -22.92
N LYS A 59 23.37 -28.92 -22.44
CA LYS A 59 22.23 -28.08 -22.05
C LYS A 59 22.64 -27.22 -20.85
N LYS A 60 22.92 -25.93 -21.08
CA LYS A 60 23.35 -24.99 -20.04
C LYS A 60 22.27 -24.87 -18.96
N SER A 61 22.62 -25.16 -17.71
CA SER A 61 21.69 -25.11 -16.58
C SER A 61 21.47 -23.66 -16.13
N HIS A 62 20.27 -23.12 -16.35
CA HIS A 62 19.89 -21.78 -15.87
C HIS A 62 19.59 -21.74 -14.37
N LYS A 63 19.71 -22.87 -13.65
CA LYS A 63 19.38 -22.96 -12.22
C LYS A 63 20.18 -21.97 -11.37
N GLY A 64 21.47 -21.77 -11.68
CA GLY A 64 22.31 -20.80 -10.98
C GLY A 64 21.85 -19.35 -11.19
N LEU A 65 21.48 -18.99 -12.43
CA LEU A 65 20.93 -17.67 -12.76
C LEU A 65 19.64 -17.40 -11.98
N ILE A 66 18.73 -18.38 -11.94
CA ILE A 66 17.44 -18.26 -11.25
C ILE A 66 17.67 -18.07 -9.74
N ILE A 67 18.55 -18.86 -9.13
CA ILE A 67 18.86 -18.73 -7.69
C ILE A 67 19.44 -17.34 -7.39
N THR A 68 20.38 -16.85 -8.20
CA THR A 68 20.97 -15.52 -8.01
C THR A 68 19.93 -14.41 -8.14
N LEU A 69 19.04 -14.48 -9.14
CA LEU A 69 17.97 -13.49 -9.33
C LEU A 69 16.96 -13.51 -8.18
N VAL A 70 16.60 -14.69 -7.67
CA VAL A 70 15.72 -14.82 -6.50
C VAL A 70 16.37 -14.23 -5.25
N VAL A 71 17.65 -14.52 -5.00
CA VAL A 71 18.37 -13.98 -3.84
C VAL A 71 18.47 -12.45 -3.93
N ILE A 72 18.82 -11.90 -5.09
CA ILE A 72 18.85 -10.45 -5.31
C ILE A 72 17.46 -9.85 -5.11
N GLY A 73 16.41 -10.48 -5.65
CA GLY A 73 15.03 -10.04 -5.46
C GLY A 73 14.61 -10.01 -3.99
N VAL A 74 14.95 -11.04 -3.22
CA VAL A 74 14.67 -11.09 -1.77
C VAL A 74 15.42 -9.99 -1.02
N ILE A 75 16.71 -9.77 -1.32
CA ILE A 75 17.50 -8.71 -0.69
C ILE A 75 16.92 -7.33 -1.00
N LEU A 76 16.52 -7.08 -2.24
CA LEU A 76 15.86 -5.83 -2.63
C LEU A 76 14.53 -5.64 -1.92
N LEU A 77 13.70 -6.68 -1.82
CA LEU A 77 12.43 -6.63 -1.09
C LEU A 77 12.62 -6.36 0.40
N LEU A 78 13.63 -6.99 1.03
CA LEU A 78 13.96 -6.73 2.43
C LEU A 78 14.49 -5.31 2.64
N GLY A 79 15.36 -4.82 1.74
CA GLY A 79 15.88 -3.46 1.79
C GLY A 79 14.77 -2.40 1.63
N VAL A 80 13.89 -2.58 0.64
CA VAL A 80 12.72 -1.72 0.44
C VAL A 80 11.77 -1.83 1.63
N GLY A 81 11.51 -3.03 2.14
CA GLY A 81 10.66 -3.25 3.31
C GLY A 81 11.18 -2.54 4.55
N ALA A 82 12.49 -2.62 4.82
CA ALA A 82 13.14 -1.91 5.92
C ALA A 82 13.07 -0.38 5.73
N ALA A 83 13.32 0.12 4.52
CA ALA A 83 13.22 1.54 4.21
C ALA A 83 11.79 2.06 4.40
N VAL A 84 10.79 1.33 3.90
CA VAL A 84 9.36 1.67 4.09
C VAL A 84 8.99 1.62 5.57
N PHE A 85 9.47 0.65 6.34
CA PHE A 85 9.22 0.56 7.77
C PHE A 85 9.81 1.76 8.54
N VAL A 86 11.06 2.14 8.22
CA VAL A 86 11.72 3.33 8.81
C VAL A 86 10.96 4.61 8.45
N VAL A 87 10.60 4.79 7.17
CA VAL A 87 9.81 5.95 6.73
C VAL A 87 8.43 5.99 7.38
N ALA A 88 7.75 4.84 7.50
CA ALA A 88 6.45 4.74 8.14
C ALA A 88 6.49 5.00 9.65
N LYS A 89 7.63 4.74 10.31
CA LYS A 89 7.85 5.15 11.70
C LYS A 89 7.98 6.67 11.79
N ILE A 90 8.90 7.27 11.02
CA ILE A 90 9.12 8.72 11.02
C ILE A 90 7.84 9.51 10.67
N ALA A 91 7.03 9.01 9.73
CA ALA A 91 5.78 9.66 9.33
C ALA A 91 4.65 9.57 10.38
N LYS A 92 4.72 8.61 11.32
CA LYS A 92 3.75 8.49 12.42
C LYS A 92 4.06 9.40 13.59
N ASP A 93 5.28 9.91 13.66
CA ASP A 93 5.77 10.62 14.84
C ASP A 93 5.43 12.11 14.80
N ASN A 94 4.55 12.58 13.89
CA ASN A 94 4.08 13.98 13.86
C ASN A 94 2.58 14.04 13.61
N VAL A 95 1.88 14.88 14.38
CA VAL A 95 0.45 15.17 14.19
C VAL A 95 0.25 16.66 13.93
N ILE A 96 -0.78 17.01 13.15
CA ILE A 96 -1.17 18.41 12.96
C ILE A 96 -1.72 18.95 14.28
N ALA A 97 -1.36 20.20 14.63
CA ALA A 97 -1.75 20.79 15.91
C ALA A 97 -3.27 20.78 16.16
N THR A 98 -4.08 20.95 15.11
CA THR A 98 -5.55 20.92 15.16
C THR A 98 -6.13 19.51 15.31
N ASP A 99 -5.33 18.48 15.04
CA ASP A 99 -5.76 17.07 15.05
C ASP A 99 -5.36 16.32 16.32
N LEU A 100 -4.71 17.02 17.27
CA LEU A 100 -4.35 16.50 18.59
C LEU A 100 -5.59 16.02 19.36
N LYS A 101 -5.44 14.90 20.06
CA LYS A 101 -6.50 14.27 20.85
C LYS A 101 -6.03 14.02 22.26
N VAL A 102 -6.97 13.97 23.19
CA VAL A 102 -6.70 13.57 24.58
C VAL A 102 -5.98 12.22 24.61
N GLY A 103 -4.87 12.16 25.33
CA GLY A 103 -3.96 11.01 25.43
C GLY A 103 -2.81 11.01 24.42
N ASP A 104 -2.74 11.96 23.48
CA ASP A 104 -1.57 12.10 22.63
C ASP A 104 -0.38 12.62 23.45
N CYS A 105 0.75 11.91 23.37
CA CYS A 105 1.99 12.29 24.05
C CYS A 105 2.97 12.94 23.06
N ILE A 106 3.53 14.08 23.46
CA ILE A 106 4.38 14.96 22.66
C ILE A 106 5.83 14.86 23.12
N THR A 107 6.73 14.54 22.20
CA THR A 107 8.17 14.36 22.48
C THR A 107 8.82 15.66 22.96
N GLU A 108 8.52 16.78 22.31
CA GLU A 108 9.06 18.11 22.62
C GLU A 108 7.96 19.17 22.54
N ILE A 109 7.85 20.00 23.57
CA ILE A 109 6.91 21.12 23.57
C ILE A 109 7.51 22.26 22.73
N PRO A 110 6.80 22.76 21.70
CA PRO A 110 7.32 23.82 20.85
C PRO A 110 7.42 25.14 21.61
N THR A 111 8.49 25.90 21.34
CA THR A 111 8.69 27.26 21.87
C THR A 111 8.21 28.36 20.92
N SER A 112 7.77 27.98 19.71
CA SER A 112 7.27 28.88 18.68
C SER A 112 5.85 29.35 18.99
N THR A 113 5.53 30.59 18.63
CA THR A 113 4.17 31.14 18.69
C THR A 113 3.24 30.58 17.60
N ARG A 114 3.81 29.99 16.54
CA ARG A 114 3.07 29.29 15.48
C ARG A 114 3.49 27.83 15.46
N VAL A 115 2.54 26.94 15.75
CA VAL A 115 2.73 25.50 15.80
C VAL A 115 1.84 24.86 14.74
N LEU A 116 2.45 24.18 13.77
CA LEU A 116 1.73 23.51 12.68
C LEU A 116 1.59 22.02 12.95
N THR A 117 2.70 21.41 13.40
CA THR A 117 2.78 19.99 13.73
C THR A 117 3.55 19.82 15.02
N LEU A 118 3.25 18.77 15.76
CA LEU A 118 3.96 18.39 16.98
C LEU A 118 4.46 16.96 16.86
N PRO A 119 5.68 16.67 17.35
CA PRO A 119 6.21 15.32 17.32
C PRO A 119 5.53 14.46 18.38
N THR A 120 4.73 13.48 17.97
CA THR A 120 4.02 12.56 18.87
C THR A 120 4.82 11.28 19.11
N VAL A 121 4.63 10.67 20.26
CA VAL A 121 5.23 9.38 20.64
C VAL A 121 4.25 8.58 21.49
N GLU A 122 4.43 7.26 21.54
CA GLU A 122 3.73 6.42 22.51
C GLU A 122 4.05 6.89 23.94
N CYS A 123 3.04 7.09 24.78
CA CYS A 123 3.23 7.59 26.14
C CYS A 123 4.12 6.70 27.01
N ALA A 124 4.27 5.41 26.67
CA ALA A 124 5.21 4.50 27.34
C ALA A 124 6.70 4.84 27.07
N GLN A 125 6.98 5.76 26.15
CA GLN A 125 8.29 6.34 25.92
C GLN A 125 8.42 7.70 26.63
N PRO A 126 9.66 8.14 26.94
CA PRO A 126 9.88 9.47 27.51
C PRO A 126 9.35 10.58 26.59
N HIS A 127 8.50 11.45 27.13
CA HIS A 127 7.89 12.57 26.40
C HIS A 127 7.82 13.83 27.28
N GLY A 128 7.70 14.98 26.62
CA GLY A 128 7.69 16.30 27.25
C GLY A 128 6.30 16.87 27.47
N GLY A 129 5.23 16.22 26.98
CA GLY A 129 3.90 16.51 27.45
C GLY A 129 2.80 15.59 26.93
N GLU A 130 1.60 15.75 27.47
CA GLU A 130 0.44 14.92 27.18
C GLU A 130 -0.82 15.78 27.05
N VAL A 131 -1.60 15.57 26.01
CA VAL A 131 -2.90 16.24 25.85
C VAL A 131 -3.88 15.65 26.87
N TYR A 132 -4.37 16.46 27.80
CA TYR A 132 -5.35 16.01 28.79
C TYR A 132 -6.76 16.51 28.51
N ALA A 133 -6.91 17.58 27.73
CA ALA A 133 -8.22 18.10 27.32
C ALA A 133 -8.18 18.76 25.95
N VAL A 134 -9.31 18.66 25.23
CA VAL A 134 -9.57 19.39 23.99
C VAL A 134 -10.95 20.03 24.14
N LEU A 135 -10.97 21.35 24.30
CA LEU A 135 -12.17 22.14 24.52
C LEU A 135 -12.64 22.74 23.20
N THR A 136 -13.88 22.47 22.81
CA THR A 136 -14.45 23.00 21.56
C THR A 136 -15.21 24.30 21.79
N MET A 137 -14.74 25.39 21.19
CA MET A 137 -15.41 26.68 21.20
C MET A 137 -16.66 26.67 20.29
N PRO A 138 -17.73 27.41 20.63
CA PRO A 138 -18.88 27.58 19.75
C PRO A 138 -18.51 28.18 18.39
N ASP A 139 -19.28 27.84 17.36
CA ASP A 139 -19.16 28.45 16.04
C ASP A 139 -19.51 29.94 16.03
N GLY A 140 -18.95 30.66 15.05
CA GLY A 140 -19.24 32.07 14.83
C GLY A 140 -18.08 32.83 14.20
N ALA A 141 -18.12 34.16 14.34
CA ALA A 141 -16.99 35.02 14.02
C ALA A 141 -15.82 34.73 14.97
N TYR A 142 -14.59 34.99 14.52
CA TYR A 142 -13.40 34.84 15.36
C TYR A 142 -13.57 35.68 16.65
N PRO A 143 -13.48 35.05 17.83
CA PRO A 143 -14.01 35.65 19.06
C PRO A 143 -13.07 36.69 19.70
N GLY A 144 -11.83 36.80 19.19
CA GLY A 144 -10.82 37.72 19.70
C GLY A 144 -10.10 37.18 20.93
N ALA A 145 -9.05 37.91 21.35
CA ALA A 145 -8.10 37.44 22.35
C ALA A 145 -8.73 37.21 23.73
N SER A 146 -9.59 38.11 24.22
CA SER A 146 -10.16 37.99 25.57
C SER A 146 -10.98 36.72 25.76
N VAL A 147 -11.79 36.36 24.77
CA VAL A 147 -12.58 35.13 24.82
C VAL A 147 -11.66 33.92 24.72
N ILE A 148 -10.63 33.95 23.88
CA ILE A 148 -9.65 32.85 23.80
C ILE A 148 -8.95 32.66 25.15
N ASP A 149 -8.53 33.73 25.83
CA ASP A 149 -7.94 33.69 27.17
C ASP A 149 -8.90 33.06 28.19
N ASP A 150 -10.19 33.40 28.18
CA ASP A 150 -11.19 32.78 29.06
C ASP A 150 -11.30 31.26 28.84
N TRP A 151 -11.12 30.79 27.60
CA TRP A 151 -11.12 29.36 27.30
C TRP A 151 -9.82 28.67 27.72
N GLN A 152 -8.67 29.30 27.51
CA GLN A 152 -7.37 28.79 27.98
C GLN A 152 -7.35 28.63 29.51
N ASN A 153 -7.97 29.57 30.24
CA ASN A 153 -8.05 29.54 31.70
C ASN A 153 -8.88 28.38 32.28
N LYS A 154 -9.57 27.60 31.45
CA LYS A 154 -10.25 26.35 31.88
C LYS A 154 -9.29 25.17 31.99
N CYS A 155 -8.13 25.22 31.31
CA CYS A 155 -7.19 24.12 31.26
C CYS A 155 -6.74 23.63 32.66
N PRO A 156 -6.45 24.48 33.66
CA PRO A 156 -6.10 24.00 35.01
C PRO A 156 -7.19 23.13 35.67
N ASP A 157 -8.47 23.49 35.54
CA ASP A 157 -9.59 22.73 36.11
C ASP A 157 -9.76 21.37 35.39
N GLU A 158 -9.53 21.36 34.08
CA GLU A 158 -9.51 20.13 33.28
C GLU A 158 -8.33 19.22 33.69
N LEU A 159 -7.16 19.77 33.98
CA LEU A 159 -6.01 19.00 34.47
C LEU A 159 -6.32 18.36 35.83
N GLN A 160 -6.90 19.13 36.75
CA GLN A 160 -7.34 18.62 38.06
C GLN A 160 -8.33 17.45 37.92
N SER A 161 -9.20 17.49 36.91
CA SER A 161 -10.17 16.42 36.63
C SER A 161 -9.53 15.20 35.95
N PHE A 162 -8.54 15.41 35.09
CA PHE A 162 -7.85 14.35 34.35
C PHE A 162 -6.81 13.62 35.20
N SER A 163 -6.00 14.37 35.95
CA SER A 163 -4.96 13.86 36.83
C SER A 163 -4.78 14.79 38.05
N PRO A 164 -5.46 14.50 39.17
CA PRO A 164 -5.29 15.24 40.41
C PRO A 164 -3.84 15.26 40.91
N ALA A 165 -3.11 14.15 40.74
CA ALA A 165 -1.72 14.06 41.17
C ALA A 165 -0.79 14.98 40.37
N ALA A 166 -1.10 15.24 39.10
CA ALA A 166 -0.33 16.15 38.27
C ALA A 166 -0.41 17.61 38.75
N MET A 167 -1.49 18.00 39.45
CA MET A 167 -1.62 19.34 40.04
C MET A 167 -0.73 19.54 41.27
N GLU A 168 -0.31 18.45 41.91
CA GLU A 168 0.58 18.46 43.08
C GLU A 168 2.06 18.34 42.68
N ASP A 169 2.34 18.09 41.40
CA ASP A 169 3.67 17.86 40.85
C ASP A 169 4.24 19.17 40.26
N ASP A 170 5.27 19.72 40.90
CA ASP A 170 5.91 20.96 40.48
C ASP A 170 6.72 20.85 39.18
N THR A 171 6.92 19.62 38.69
CA THR A 171 7.52 19.34 37.38
C THR A 171 6.50 19.33 36.24
N VAL A 172 5.21 19.46 36.56
CA VAL A 172 4.12 19.55 35.60
C VAL A 172 3.75 21.00 35.35
N GLY A 173 3.75 21.39 34.07
CA GLY A 173 3.25 22.69 33.61
C GLY A 173 2.02 22.56 32.72
N VAL A 174 1.46 23.70 32.33
CA VAL A 174 0.35 23.76 31.36
C VAL A 174 0.79 24.54 30.13
N PHE A 175 0.67 23.91 28.97
CA PHE A 175 0.82 24.52 27.66
C PHE A 175 -0.51 24.44 26.93
N VAL A 176 -0.89 25.50 26.23
CA VAL A 176 -2.20 25.58 25.57
C VAL A 176 -2.01 25.97 24.11
N LEU A 177 -2.59 25.16 23.23
CA LEU A 177 -2.79 25.51 21.83
C LEU A 177 -4.22 26.04 21.68
N TYR A 178 -4.37 27.09 20.87
CA TYR A 178 -5.64 27.76 20.66
C TYR A 178 -5.76 28.19 19.20
N PRO A 179 -6.99 28.39 18.69
CA PRO A 179 -7.18 28.70 17.28
C PRO A 179 -6.67 30.10 16.98
N THR A 180 -6.01 30.24 15.83
CA THR A 180 -5.70 31.55 15.25
C THR A 180 -6.86 31.98 14.35
N GLN A 181 -6.89 33.25 13.93
CA GLN A 181 -7.88 33.67 12.92
C GLN A 181 -7.75 32.87 11.61
N GLU A 182 -6.53 32.48 11.24
CA GLU A 182 -6.25 31.67 10.05
C GLU A 182 -6.86 30.26 10.16
N THR A 183 -6.61 29.55 11.27
CA THR A 183 -7.16 28.20 11.49
C THR A 183 -8.66 28.24 11.78
N TRP A 184 -9.15 29.30 12.42
CA TRP A 184 -10.59 29.53 12.64
C TRP A 184 -11.35 29.59 11.32
N ASN A 185 -10.82 30.28 10.31
CA ASN A 185 -11.42 30.34 8.97
C ASN A 185 -11.42 28.98 8.26
N GLN A 186 -10.62 28.02 8.72
CA GLN A 186 -10.55 26.64 8.23
C GLN A 186 -11.39 25.68 9.08
N GLY A 187 -12.09 26.17 10.10
CA GLY A 187 -12.97 25.38 10.96
C GLY A 187 -12.37 24.96 12.31
N ASP A 188 -11.14 25.38 12.63
CA ASP A 188 -10.55 25.13 13.94
C ASP A 188 -11.31 25.89 15.04
N ARG A 189 -11.73 25.16 16.06
CA ARG A 189 -12.44 25.67 17.24
C ARG A 189 -11.82 25.12 18.53
N ALA A 190 -10.67 24.45 18.44
CA ALA A 190 -10.14 23.66 19.54
C ALA A 190 -9.17 24.49 20.39
N VAL A 191 -9.42 24.52 21.70
CA VAL A 191 -8.42 24.88 22.70
C VAL A 191 -7.90 23.57 23.30
N THR A 192 -6.65 23.23 22.96
CA THR A 192 -6.01 21.97 23.34
C THR A 192 -5.08 22.20 24.51
N CYS A 193 -5.40 21.59 25.65
CA CYS A 193 -4.65 21.70 26.89
C CYS A 193 -3.65 20.54 27.01
N ILE A 194 -2.37 20.89 27.18
CA ILE A 194 -1.24 19.96 27.23
C ILE A 194 -0.54 20.11 28.56
N ALA A 195 -0.34 19.02 29.28
CA ALA A 195 0.47 19.00 30.48
C ALA A 195 1.92 18.83 30.04
N THR A 196 2.80 19.74 30.44
CA THR A 196 4.23 19.67 30.11
C THR A 196 4.99 18.96 31.23
N LEU A 197 6.04 18.21 30.90
CA LEU A 197 6.81 17.38 31.83
C LEU A 197 8.29 17.73 31.75
N GLU A 198 8.86 18.27 32.85
CA GLU A 198 10.29 18.59 32.94
C GLU A 198 10.90 18.07 34.25
N PRO A 199 11.70 16.97 34.22
CA PRO A 199 12.23 16.31 33.04
C PRO A 199 11.20 15.43 32.32
N LYS A 200 11.45 15.17 31.03
CA LYS A 200 10.68 14.21 30.23
C LYS A 200 10.64 12.85 30.91
N ARG A 201 9.46 12.23 30.95
CA ARG A 201 9.25 10.91 31.57
C ARG A 201 8.30 10.05 30.75
N ALA A 202 8.31 8.75 31.04
CA ALA A 202 7.42 7.77 30.42
C ALA A 202 6.20 7.50 31.31
N GLY A 203 5.11 7.04 30.70
CA GLY A 203 3.82 6.81 31.33
C GLY A 203 2.87 7.99 31.15
N SER A 204 1.58 7.70 31.02
CA SER A 204 0.53 8.73 31.00
C SER A 204 0.36 9.33 32.40
N ILE A 205 0.16 10.64 32.48
CA ILE A 205 -0.12 11.35 33.74
C ILE A 205 -1.48 10.98 34.33
N LYS A 206 -2.37 10.36 33.54
CA LYS A 206 -3.69 9.93 34.01
C LYS A 206 -3.62 8.85 35.10
N GLY A 207 -2.50 8.12 35.17
CA GLY A 207 -2.32 6.96 36.04
C GLY A 207 -2.61 5.63 35.36
#